data_AF-F8NZP1-F1
#
_entry.id   AF-F8NZP1-F1
#
_cell.length_a   1.000
_cell.length_b   1.000
_cell.length_c   1.000
_cell.angle_alpha   90.00
_cell.angle_beta   90.00
_cell.angle_gamma   90.00
#
_symmetry.space_group_name_H-M   'P 1'
#
loop_
_entity.id
_entity.type
_entity.pdbx_description
1 polymer ?
#
loop_
_entity_poly.entity_id
_entity_poly.type
_entity_poly.pdbx_seq_one_letter_code
_entity_poly.pdbx_strand_id
1 'polypeptide(L)'
;MATIFYDIFKAIRWLFEKAGTLHRDISYSNVMYRSRNGTICGVLNDFDLASTKTQSKPTSKQRTGTKPYMTIDLLYGDDPEHLYRHDLESLLYVMIRHAGRFDDQGHVVENPLFQEWDEEGTRQLYKTKHTFITSTPKWDEYLTGRYLAAFGPCFFHLHLMFRKGFGSRDDAQATHTFHSTPCACAPFDELTLGDNVTFDKYDDILSKLVSQSK
;
A
#
# COMPACT_ATOMS: atom_id res chain seq x y z
N MET A 1 -12.80 -12.68 2.01
CA MET A 1 -11.72 -11.70 2.27
C MET A 1 -11.11 -11.15 0.98
N ALA A 2 -10.64 -11.99 0.04
CA ALA A 2 -10.10 -11.53 -1.25
C ALA A 2 -11.00 -10.51 -1.99
N THR A 3 -12.31 -10.79 -2.08
CA THR A 3 -13.30 -9.88 -2.70
C THR A 3 -13.37 -8.52 -2.02
N ILE A 4 -13.25 -8.46 -0.69
CA ILE A 4 -13.31 -7.20 0.06
C ILE A 4 -12.14 -6.30 -0.36
N PHE A 5 -10.91 -6.82 -0.32
CA PHE A 5 -9.74 -6.04 -0.72
C PHE A 5 -9.78 -5.63 -2.19
N TYR A 6 -10.32 -6.48 -3.05
CA TYR A 6 -10.52 -6.14 -4.46
C TYR A 6 -11.55 -5.01 -4.65
N ASP A 7 -12.63 -5.01 -3.88
CA ASP A 7 -13.61 -3.92 -3.88
C ASP A 7 -13.01 -2.61 -3.35
N ILE A 8 -12.18 -2.66 -2.30
CA ILE A 8 -11.46 -1.49 -1.79
C ILE A 8 -10.50 -0.94 -2.85
N PHE A 9 -9.73 -1.80 -3.51
CA PHE A 9 -8.86 -1.40 -4.61
C PHE A 9 -9.64 -0.70 -5.74
N LYS A 10 -10.78 -1.27 -6.17
CA LYS A 10 -11.64 -0.64 -7.18
C LYS A 10 -12.16 0.72 -6.71
N ALA A 11 -12.48 0.86 -5.42
CA ALA A 11 -12.90 2.14 -4.86
C ALA A 11 -11.76 3.18 -4.91
N ILE A 12 -10.53 2.82 -4.52
CA ILE A 12 -9.34 3.68 -4.62
C ILE A 12 -9.12 4.12 -6.08
N ARG A 13 -9.14 3.15 -7.02
CA ARG A 13 -8.99 3.43 -8.46
C ARG A 13 -10.07 4.39 -8.95
N TRP A 14 -11.33 4.14 -8.60
CA TRP A 14 -12.45 4.99 -9.00
C TRP A 14 -12.33 6.41 -8.42
N LEU A 15 -11.96 6.55 -7.14
CA LEU A 15 -11.75 7.85 -6.51
C LEU A 15 -10.69 8.66 -7.27
N PHE A 16 -9.59 8.01 -7.63
CA PHE A 16 -8.56 8.64 -8.42
C PHE A 16 -9.09 8.97 -9.83
N GLU A 17 -9.40 7.97 -10.65
CA GLU A 17 -9.67 8.14 -12.09
C GLU A 17 -10.95 8.93 -12.39
N LYS A 18 -11.99 8.81 -11.55
CA LYS A 18 -13.31 9.40 -11.81
C LYS A 18 -13.61 10.61 -10.95
N ALA A 19 -13.25 10.56 -9.66
CA ALA A 19 -13.55 11.64 -8.73
C ALA A 19 -12.39 12.64 -8.54
N GLY A 20 -11.22 12.40 -9.13
CA GLY A 20 -10.10 13.33 -8.96
C GLY A 20 -9.57 13.38 -7.53
N THR A 21 -9.78 12.34 -6.71
CA THR A 21 -9.63 12.34 -5.25
C THR A 21 -8.67 11.25 -4.77
N LEU A 22 -7.90 11.57 -3.73
CA LEU A 22 -7.05 10.64 -2.96
C LEU A 22 -7.71 10.40 -1.60
N HIS A 23 -7.65 9.17 -1.09
CA HIS A 23 -8.25 8.83 0.21
C HIS A 23 -7.38 9.29 1.38
N ARG A 24 -6.06 9.02 1.30
CA ARG A 24 -5.02 9.47 2.23
C ARG A 24 -5.03 8.85 3.63
N ASP A 25 -6.07 8.12 4.00
CA ASP A 25 -6.13 7.36 5.25
C ASP A 25 -6.66 5.93 5.06
N ILE A 26 -6.03 5.17 4.17
CA ILE A 26 -6.32 3.74 4.05
C ILE A 26 -5.79 3.03 5.32
N SER A 27 -6.70 2.49 6.12
CA SER A 27 -6.41 1.85 7.39
C SER A 27 -7.38 0.69 7.65
N TYR A 28 -7.09 -0.13 8.67
CA TYR A 28 -7.95 -1.26 9.01
C TYR A 28 -9.36 -0.82 9.43
N SER A 29 -9.52 0.32 10.12
CA SER A 29 -10.84 0.84 10.54
C SER A 29 -11.67 1.36 9.37
N ASN A 30 -11.00 1.76 8.28
CA ASN A 30 -11.63 2.38 7.12
C ASN A 30 -11.98 1.36 6.02
N VAL A 31 -11.53 0.11 6.18
CA VAL A 31 -11.92 -1.03 5.34
C VAL A 31 -13.06 -1.79 5.99
N MET A 32 -14.27 -1.57 5.49
CA MET A 32 -15.48 -2.22 5.95
C MET A 32 -15.96 -3.29 4.95
N TYR A 33 -16.93 -4.09 5.37
CA TYR A 33 -17.69 -4.95 4.47
C TYR A 33 -19.18 -4.87 4.79
N ARG A 34 -20.01 -5.16 3.78
CA ARG A 34 -21.45 -5.33 3.94
C ARG A 34 -21.91 -6.58 3.19
N SER A 35 -22.95 -7.22 3.69
CA SER A 35 -23.66 -8.28 2.97
C SER A 35 -24.90 -7.69 2.31
N ARG A 36 -25.03 -7.83 0.99
CA ARG A 36 -26.22 -7.45 0.22
C ARG A 36 -26.68 -8.65 -0.57
N ASN A 37 -27.88 -9.16 -0.28
CA ASN A 37 -28.46 -10.33 -0.94
C ASN A 37 -27.52 -11.54 -0.94
N GLY A 38 -26.88 -11.83 0.19
CA GLY A 38 -25.91 -12.93 0.33
C GLY A 38 -24.54 -12.67 -0.31
N THR A 39 -24.33 -11.52 -0.96
CA THR A 39 -23.04 -11.13 -1.55
C THR A 39 -22.29 -10.21 -0.59
N ILE A 40 -21.06 -10.59 -0.22
CA ILE A 40 -20.15 -9.73 0.55
C ILE A 40 -19.51 -8.71 -0.40
N CYS A 41 -19.59 -7.43 -0.05
CA CYS A 41 -18.91 -6.34 -0.75
C CYS A 41 -18.01 -5.57 0.22
N GLY A 42 -16.80 -5.23 -0.23
CA GLY A 42 -15.95 -4.27 0.47
C GLY A 42 -16.51 -2.85 0.37
N VAL A 43 -16.33 -2.06 1.42
CA VAL A 43 -16.77 -0.66 1.51
C VAL A 43 -15.62 0.16 2.10
N LEU A 44 -15.17 1.16 1.35
CA LEU A 44 -14.19 2.14 1.83
C LEU A 44 -14.92 3.28 2.54
N ASN A 45 -14.54 3.57 3.78
CA ASN A 45 -15.14 4.58 4.63
C ASN A 45 -14.12 5.66 5.04
N ASP A 46 -14.61 6.75 5.61
CA ASP A 46 -13.85 7.85 6.21
C ASP A 46 -13.04 8.69 5.21
N PHE A 47 -13.68 9.75 4.71
CA PHE A 47 -13.14 10.66 3.72
C PHE A 47 -12.69 11.99 4.33
N ASP A 48 -12.58 12.10 5.66
CA ASP A 48 -12.28 13.37 6.34
C ASP A 48 -10.89 13.92 5.99
N LEU A 49 -9.96 13.04 5.61
CA LEU A 49 -8.60 13.38 5.18
C LEU A 49 -8.43 13.39 3.65
N ALA A 50 -9.48 13.08 2.90
CA ALA A 50 -9.43 13.00 1.45
C ALA A 50 -9.14 14.37 0.82
N SER A 51 -8.46 14.37 -0.34
CA SER A 51 -8.12 15.59 -1.06
C SER A 51 -8.17 15.42 -2.57
N THR A 52 -8.35 16.53 -3.28
CA THR A 52 -8.26 16.54 -4.74
C THR A 52 -6.81 16.37 -5.20
N LYS A 53 -6.58 15.70 -6.34
CA LYS A 53 -5.24 15.51 -6.93
C LYS A 53 -4.46 16.82 -7.20
N THR A 54 -5.16 17.93 -7.35
CA THR A 54 -4.56 19.25 -7.69
C THR A 54 -4.22 20.09 -6.46
N GLN A 55 -4.46 19.59 -5.24
CA GLN A 55 -4.16 20.32 -4.01
C GLN A 55 -2.66 20.24 -3.71
N SER A 56 -1.86 21.02 -4.44
CA SER A 56 -0.40 21.06 -4.37
C SER A 56 0.16 21.96 -3.27
N LYS A 57 -0.67 22.56 -2.41
CA LYS A 57 -0.18 23.47 -1.37
C LYS A 57 0.28 22.67 -0.14
N PRO A 58 1.55 22.82 0.29
CA PRO A 58 2.03 22.27 1.54
C PRO A 58 1.17 22.87 2.65
N THR A 59 0.50 21.99 3.38
CA THR A 59 -0.15 22.34 4.63
C THR A 59 0.31 21.31 5.62
N SER A 60 0.42 21.69 6.90
CA SER A 60 0.73 20.78 8.02
C SER A 60 -0.22 19.56 8.14
N LYS A 61 -1.23 19.49 7.27
CA LYS A 61 -2.17 18.39 7.06
C LYS A 61 -1.69 17.36 6.03
N GLN A 62 -0.45 17.41 5.54
CA GLN A 62 0.08 16.44 4.56
C GLN A 62 0.63 15.17 5.22
N ARG A 63 1.07 15.21 6.47
CA ARG A 63 1.43 14.00 7.24
C ARG A 63 0.24 13.48 8.05
N THR A 64 -0.88 13.22 7.37
CA THR A 64 -2.10 12.67 7.97
C THR A 64 -2.25 11.20 7.63
N GLY A 65 -2.89 10.46 8.53
CA GLY A 65 -3.18 9.05 8.34
C GLY A 65 -2.84 8.23 9.58
N THR A 66 -3.37 7.01 9.60
CA THR A 66 -3.17 6.08 10.72
C THR A 66 -1.75 5.52 10.65
N LYS A 67 -0.91 5.89 11.64
CA LYS A 67 0.55 5.73 11.62
C LYS A 67 1.06 4.33 11.17
N PRO A 68 0.54 3.19 11.66
CA PRO A 68 0.93 1.85 11.16
C PRO A 68 0.73 1.62 9.66
N TYR A 69 -0.19 2.34 9.03
CA TYR A 69 -0.53 2.22 7.61
C TYR A 69 0.05 3.35 6.75
N MET A 70 0.63 4.38 7.39
CA MET A 70 1.32 5.47 6.69
C MET A 70 2.51 4.94 5.88
N THR A 71 2.68 5.45 4.66
CA THR A 71 3.64 4.93 3.68
C THR A 71 5.05 5.43 3.93
N ILE A 72 6.06 4.78 3.33
CA ILE A 72 7.48 5.12 3.50
C ILE A 72 7.72 6.61 3.22
N ASP A 73 7.19 7.11 2.10
CA ASP A 73 7.40 8.50 1.69
C ASP A 73 6.62 9.50 2.54
N LEU A 74 5.52 9.08 3.19
CA LEU A 74 4.79 9.97 4.11
C LEU A 74 5.44 10.04 5.50
N LEU A 75 6.26 9.04 5.85
CA LEU A 75 7.02 9.00 7.09
C LEU A 75 8.33 9.80 7.03
N TYR A 76 8.78 10.21 5.83
CA TYR A 76 10.06 10.89 5.62
C TYR A 76 9.92 12.15 4.76
N GLY A 77 10.56 13.23 5.18
CA GLY A 77 10.52 14.52 4.47
C GLY A 77 9.53 15.52 5.06
N ASP A 78 9.79 16.81 4.83
CA ASP A 78 8.91 17.90 5.24
C ASP A 78 7.80 18.04 4.18
N ASP A 79 6.54 17.86 4.59
CA ASP A 79 5.34 18.01 3.75
C ASP A 79 5.35 17.17 2.45
N PRO A 80 5.33 15.82 2.56
CA PRO A 80 5.30 14.95 1.39
C PRO A 80 3.97 15.06 0.63
N GLU A 81 4.06 15.13 -0.70
CA GLU A 81 2.90 15.06 -1.57
C GLU A 81 2.25 13.66 -1.48
N HIS A 82 0.92 13.62 -1.34
CA HIS A 82 0.18 12.37 -1.44
C HIS A 82 -0.07 12.00 -2.91
N LEU A 83 0.19 10.75 -3.24
CA LEU A 83 0.02 10.16 -4.57
C LEU A 83 -0.89 8.93 -4.45
N TYR A 84 -1.56 8.50 -5.53
CA TYR A 84 -2.46 7.33 -5.44
C TYR A 84 -1.74 6.06 -5.01
N ARG A 85 -0.44 5.94 -5.35
CA ARG A 85 0.38 4.79 -4.96
C ARG A 85 0.52 4.69 -3.44
N HIS A 86 0.33 5.78 -2.70
CA HIS A 86 0.34 5.74 -1.25
C HIS A 86 -0.91 5.04 -0.71
N ASP A 87 -2.09 5.31 -1.28
CA ASP A 87 -3.30 4.54 -0.93
C ASP A 87 -3.13 3.04 -1.26
N LEU A 88 -2.42 2.71 -2.34
CA LEU A 88 -2.10 1.33 -2.73
C LEU A 88 -1.08 0.64 -1.80
N GLU A 89 -0.07 1.37 -1.32
CA GLU A 89 0.94 0.88 -0.37
C GLU A 89 0.30 0.66 1.02
N SER A 90 -0.54 1.59 1.47
CA SER A 90 -1.34 1.42 2.69
C SER A 90 -2.29 0.22 2.58
N LEU A 91 -2.93 -0.01 1.42
CA LEU A 91 -3.76 -1.19 1.18
C LEU A 91 -2.96 -2.50 1.32
N LEU A 92 -1.72 -2.55 0.80
CA LEU A 92 -0.82 -3.69 0.98
C LEU A 92 -0.58 -3.98 2.47
N TYR A 93 -0.30 -2.94 3.26
CA TYR A 93 -0.11 -3.10 4.70
C TYR A 93 -1.37 -3.60 5.41
N VAL A 94 -2.55 -3.08 5.08
CA VAL A 94 -3.83 -3.56 5.64
C VAL A 94 -4.03 -5.05 5.30
N MET A 95 -3.78 -5.45 4.05
CA MET A 95 -3.92 -6.82 3.60
C MET A 95 -2.99 -7.80 4.33
N ILE A 96 -1.70 -7.45 4.46
CA ILE A 96 -0.72 -8.31 5.14
C ILE A 96 -1.07 -8.47 6.61
N ARG A 97 -1.33 -7.36 7.32
CA ARG A 97 -1.72 -7.41 8.73
C ARG A 97 -3.00 -8.21 8.95
N HIS A 98 -3.97 -8.12 8.03
CA HIS A 98 -5.19 -8.92 8.12
C HIS A 98 -4.93 -10.42 7.90
N ALA A 99 -4.13 -10.78 6.89
CA ALA A 99 -3.85 -12.18 6.57
C ALA A 99 -3.02 -12.87 7.67
N GLY A 100 -2.15 -12.13 8.37
CA GLY A 100 -1.39 -12.64 9.51
C GLY A 100 -2.08 -12.53 10.87
N ARG A 101 -3.35 -12.09 10.91
CA ARG A 101 -4.08 -11.91 12.17
C ARG A 101 -4.58 -13.22 12.76
N PHE A 102 -4.82 -14.22 11.91
CA PHE A 102 -5.45 -15.47 12.32
C PHE A 102 -4.63 -16.68 11.91
N ASP A 103 -4.59 -17.70 12.77
CA ASP A 103 -4.01 -19.01 12.43
C ASP A 103 -4.96 -19.84 11.53
N ASP A 104 -4.51 -21.03 11.14
CA ASP A 104 -5.27 -21.95 10.31
C ASP A 104 -6.58 -22.42 10.97
N GLN A 105 -6.63 -22.39 12.30
CA GLN A 105 -7.79 -22.73 13.13
C GLN A 105 -8.74 -21.53 13.31
N GLY A 106 -8.33 -20.33 12.91
CA GLY A 106 -9.10 -19.09 13.04
C GLY A 106 -8.92 -18.37 14.38
N HIS A 107 -7.97 -18.80 15.21
CA HIS A 107 -7.62 -18.06 16.42
C HIS A 107 -6.79 -16.84 16.09
N VAL A 108 -6.89 -15.81 16.93
CA VAL A 108 -6.03 -14.63 16.83
C VAL A 108 -4.61 -15.01 17.21
N VAL A 109 -3.64 -14.65 16.38
CA VAL A 109 -2.21 -14.83 16.67
C VAL A 109 -1.80 -13.86 17.78
N GLU A 110 -1.09 -14.36 18.81
CA GLU A 110 -0.70 -13.59 20.01
C GLU A 110 0.18 -12.37 19.67
N ASN A 111 1.00 -12.48 18.62
CA ASN A 111 1.80 -11.39 18.07
C ASN A 111 1.47 -11.20 16.58
N PRO A 112 0.48 -10.35 16.23
CA PRO A 112 0.11 -10.11 14.84
C PRO A 112 1.27 -9.52 14.04
N LEU A 113 1.29 -9.79 12.73
CA LEU A 113 2.30 -9.22 11.85
C LEU A 113 2.38 -7.71 11.96
N PHE A 114 3.62 -7.22 12.12
CA PHE A 114 3.95 -5.82 12.24
C PHE A 114 3.31 -5.12 13.44
N GLN A 115 3.01 -5.82 14.54
CA GLN A 115 2.50 -5.22 15.77
C GLN A 115 3.39 -4.07 16.27
N GLU A 116 4.70 -4.19 16.10
CA GLU A 116 5.68 -3.17 16.45
C GLU A 116 5.41 -1.81 15.78
N TRP A 117 4.79 -1.79 14.59
CA TRP A 117 4.46 -0.55 13.87
C TRP A 117 3.43 0.32 14.61
N ASP A 118 2.68 -0.24 15.55
CA ASP A 118 1.72 0.49 16.39
C ASP A 118 2.42 1.38 17.41
N GLU A 119 3.62 1.00 17.85
CA GLU A 119 4.34 1.65 18.95
C GLU A 119 5.59 2.42 18.47
N GLU A 120 6.18 2.01 17.34
CA GLU A 120 7.41 2.60 16.80
C GLU A 120 7.29 4.10 16.54
N GLY A 121 8.27 4.90 16.96
CA GLY A 121 8.39 6.31 16.55
C GLY A 121 8.55 6.47 15.03
N THR A 122 8.15 7.61 14.46
CA THR A 122 8.13 7.86 12.99
C THR A 122 9.42 7.47 12.28
N ARG A 123 10.59 7.83 12.85
CA ARG A 123 11.90 7.50 12.27
C ARG A 123 12.18 6.00 12.26
N GLN A 124 11.76 5.28 13.30
CA GLN A 124 11.96 3.83 13.40
C GLN A 124 11.01 3.12 12.44
N LEU A 125 9.74 3.53 12.40
CA LEU A 125 8.74 3.01 11.48
C LEU A 125 9.13 3.17 10.00
N TYR A 126 9.71 4.33 9.66
CA TYR A 126 10.30 4.53 8.33
C TYR A 126 11.36 3.46 8.02
N LYS A 127 12.30 3.23 8.94
CA LYS A 127 13.39 2.26 8.73
C LYS A 127 12.86 0.85 8.57
N THR A 128 11.95 0.40 9.44
CA THR A 128 11.40 -0.96 9.40
C THR A 128 10.59 -1.19 8.13
N LYS A 129 9.74 -0.25 7.72
CA LYS A 129 9.01 -0.33 6.44
C LYS A 129 9.93 -0.30 5.23
N HIS A 130 10.92 0.58 5.24
CA HIS A 130 11.90 0.65 4.17
C HIS A 130 12.65 -0.67 4.01
N THR A 131 13.16 -1.24 5.11
CA THR A 131 13.79 -2.57 5.11
C THR A 131 12.83 -3.65 4.64
N PHE A 132 11.58 -3.64 5.07
CA PHE A 132 10.57 -4.59 4.61
C PHE A 132 10.39 -4.51 3.09
N ILE A 133 10.20 -3.32 2.51
CA ILE A 133 9.97 -3.15 1.07
C ILE A 133 11.23 -3.46 0.24
N THR A 134 12.43 -3.09 0.69
CA THR A 134 13.65 -3.31 -0.09
C THR A 134 14.25 -4.71 0.05
N SER A 135 13.89 -5.45 1.09
CA SER A 135 14.31 -6.85 1.29
C SER A 135 13.46 -7.84 0.46
N THR A 136 13.76 -9.13 0.52
CA THR A 136 12.89 -10.18 -0.04
C THR A 136 12.25 -10.94 1.13
N PRO A 137 10.98 -10.67 1.47
CA PRO A 137 10.30 -11.36 2.55
C PRO A 137 10.15 -12.85 2.25
N LYS A 138 10.39 -13.67 3.28
CA LYS A 138 10.05 -15.09 3.26
C LYS A 138 8.62 -15.26 3.73
N TRP A 139 7.66 -15.28 2.81
CA TRP A 139 6.23 -15.24 3.13
C TRP A 139 5.73 -16.37 4.04
N ASP A 140 6.42 -17.49 4.09
CA ASP A 140 6.18 -18.61 5.01
C ASP A 140 6.56 -18.32 6.47
N GLU A 141 7.39 -17.31 6.72
CA GLU A 141 7.63 -16.77 8.07
C GLU A 141 6.50 -15.81 8.50
N TYR A 142 5.71 -15.27 7.56
CA TYR A 142 4.63 -14.32 7.84
C TYR A 142 3.24 -14.98 7.88
N LEU A 143 2.99 -15.97 7.02
CA LEU A 143 1.68 -16.58 6.83
C LEU A 143 1.77 -18.09 7.00
N THR A 144 0.72 -18.70 7.53
CA THR A 144 0.63 -20.15 7.68
C THR A 144 -0.50 -20.74 6.82
N GLY A 145 -0.34 -22.02 6.50
CA GLY A 145 -1.34 -22.90 5.88
C GLY A 145 -2.19 -22.24 4.79
N ARG A 146 -3.49 -22.09 5.05
CA ARG A 146 -4.46 -21.61 4.06
C ARG A 146 -4.24 -20.15 3.66
N TYR A 147 -3.72 -19.32 4.57
CA TYR A 147 -3.44 -17.92 4.28
C TYR A 147 -2.21 -17.78 3.41
N LEU A 148 -1.16 -18.57 3.66
CA LEU A 148 0.01 -18.62 2.78
C LEU A 148 -0.38 -19.10 1.38
N ALA A 149 -1.19 -20.16 1.28
CA ALA A 149 -1.64 -20.69 0.00
C ALA A 149 -2.49 -19.67 -0.79
N ALA A 150 -3.40 -18.95 -0.11
CA ALA A 150 -4.29 -17.99 -0.77
C ALA A 150 -3.61 -16.64 -1.07
N PHE A 151 -2.89 -16.06 -0.12
CA PHE A 151 -2.37 -14.69 -0.21
C PHE A 151 -0.89 -14.60 -0.56
N GLY A 152 -0.09 -15.66 -0.34
CA GLY A 152 1.35 -15.66 -0.58
C GLY A 152 1.74 -15.20 -1.98
N PRO A 153 1.17 -15.78 -3.06
CA PRO A 153 1.47 -15.34 -4.43
C PRO A 153 1.11 -13.87 -4.67
N CYS A 154 -0.05 -13.42 -4.16
CA CYS A 154 -0.49 -12.03 -4.28
C CYS A 154 0.48 -11.07 -3.59
N PHE A 155 0.84 -11.36 -2.34
CA PHE A 155 1.76 -10.51 -1.56
C PHE A 155 3.16 -10.50 -2.15
N PHE A 156 3.65 -11.64 -2.65
CA PHE A 156 4.91 -11.68 -3.38
C PHE A 156 4.92 -10.70 -4.56
N HIS A 157 3.88 -10.71 -5.40
CA HIS A 157 3.83 -9.85 -6.58
C HIS A 157 3.61 -8.37 -6.23
N LEU A 158 2.73 -8.06 -5.27
CA LEU A 158 2.53 -6.68 -4.81
C LEU A 158 3.81 -6.10 -4.19
N HIS A 159 4.46 -6.87 -3.32
CA HIS A 159 5.73 -6.46 -2.70
C HIS A 159 6.82 -6.26 -3.74
N LEU A 160 6.99 -7.21 -4.67
CA LEU A 160 7.97 -7.10 -5.75
C LEU A 160 7.74 -5.86 -6.62
N MET A 161 6.49 -5.52 -6.88
CA MET A 161 6.10 -4.32 -7.64
C MET A 161 6.58 -3.04 -6.93
N PHE A 162 6.34 -2.90 -5.63
CA PHE A 162 6.86 -1.77 -4.85
C PHE A 162 8.38 -1.78 -4.77
N ARG A 163 9.00 -2.93 -4.49
CA ARG A 163 10.46 -3.06 -4.40
C ARG A 163 11.16 -2.60 -5.67
N LYS A 164 10.65 -3.00 -6.85
CA LYS A 164 11.16 -2.53 -8.15
C LYS A 164 10.98 -1.03 -8.31
N GLY A 165 9.81 -0.49 -7.95
CA GLY A 165 9.54 0.94 -8.03
C GLY A 165 10.51 1.79 -7.20
N PHE A 166 10.72 1.43 -5.93
CA PHE A 166 11.68 2.12 -5.08
C PHE A 166 13.12 1.97 -5.60
N GLY A 167 13.52 0.78 -6.05
CA GLY A 167 14.84 0.58 -6.66
C GLY A 167 15.06 1.44 -7.92
N SER A 168 14.07 1.54 -8.81
CA SER A 168 14.14 2.42 -9.99
C SER A 168 14.26 3.89 -9.60
N ARG A 169 13.65 4.31 -8.50
CA ARG A 169 13.80 5.67 -7.97
C ARG A 169 15.21 5.91 -7.45
N ASP A 170 15.76 4.98 -6.68
CA ASP A 170 17.11 5.06 -6.14
C ASP A 170 18.16 5.15 -7.26
N ASP A 171 18.01 4.34 -8.32
CA ASP A 171 18.87 4.38 -9.51
C ASP A 171 18.80 5.74 -10.23
N ALA A 172 17.60 6.31 -10.36
CA ALA A 172 17.41 7.62 -10.98
C ALA A 172 18.09 8.73 -10.16
N GLN A 173 17.92 8.71 -8.83
CA GLN A 173 18.55 9.68 -7.92
C GLN A 173 20.09 9.57 -7.93
N ALA A 174 20.63 8.36 -7.95
CA ALA A 174 22.07 8.13 -8.05
C ALA A 174 22.65 8.68 -9.37
N THR A 175 21.94 8.47 -10.48
CA THR A 175 22.32 8.98 -11.81
C THR A 175 22.35 10.51 -11.84
N HIS A 176 21.36 11.18 -11.25
CA HIS A 176 21.33 12.64 -11.13
C HIS A 176 22.46 13.20 -10.26
N THR A 177 22.85 12.48 -9.20
CA THR A 177 23.95 12.90 -8.32
C THR A 177 25.31 12.79 -9.01
N PHE A 178 25.48 11.81 -9.90
CA PHE A 178 26.75 11.56 -10.60
C PHE A 178 26.97 12.46 -11.84
N HIS A 179 25.90 12.85 -12.53
CA HIS A 179 25.98 13.72 -13.69
C HIS A 179 25.71 15.19 -13.31
N SER A 180 26.78 15.99 -13.18
CA SER A 180 26.71 17.44 -12.86
C SER A 180 26.00 18.29 -13.92
N THR A 181 25.76 17.73 -15.10
CA THR A 181 24.95 18.34 -16.16
C THR A 181 23.56 17.73 -16.07
N PRO A 182 22.47 18.53 -15.98
CA PRO A 182 21.12 17.99 -16.10
C PRO A 182 21.04 17.29 -17.46
N CYS A 183 21.07 15.96 -17.47
CA CYS A 183 20.69 15.21 -18.64
C CYS A 183 19.26 15.64 -18.98
N ALA A 184 18.97 15.90 -20.26
CA ALA A 184 17.63 16.30 -20.71
C ALA A 184 16.58 15.17 -20.57
N CYS A 185 16.82 14.19 -19.70
CA CYS A 185 15.86 13.16 -19.36
C CYS A 185 14.68 13.77 -18.60
N ALA A 186 13.49 13.22 -18.88
CA ALA A 186 12.30 13.58 -18.13
C ALA A 186 12.51 13.32 -16.63
N PRO A 187 11.90 14.13 -15.73
CA PRO A 187 11.94 13.86 -14.30
C PRO A 187 11.38 12.46 -14.01
N PHE A 188 11.91 11.82 -12.97
CA PHE A 188 11.42 10.51 -12.54
C PHE A 188 9.92 10.58 -12.23
N ASP A 189 9.17 9.57 -12.70
CA ASP A 189 7.73 9.50 -12.45
C ASP A 189 7.47 9.02 -11.02
N GLU A 190 7.37 9.98 -10.09
CA GLU A 190 7.03 9.71 -8.70
C GLU A 190 5.62 9.16 -8.52
N LEU A 191 4.68 9.45 -9.42
CA LEU A 191 3.28 9.01 -9.30
C LEU A 191 3.19 7.48 -9.40
N THR A 192 3.97 6.89 -10.31
CA THR A 192 3.95 5.45 -10.61
C THR A 192 5.23 4.73 -10.18
N LEU A 193 6.19 5.42 -9.56
CA LEU A 193 7.54 4.92 -9.30
C LEU A 193 8.20 4.36 -10.58
N GLY A 194 8.22 5.16 -11.64
CA GLY A 194 8.83 4.79 -12.92
C GLY A 194 8.09 3.66 -13.63
N ASP A 195 6.76 3.80 -13.78
CA ASP A 195 5.81 2.81 -14.32
C ASP A 195 5.71 1.51 -13.50
N ASN A 196 6.43 1.33 -12.40
CA ASN A 196 6.39 0.06 -11.66
C ASN A 196 5.05 -0.16 -10.92
N VAL A 197 4.49 0.88 -10.29
CA VAL A 197 3.29 0.83 -9.44
C VAL A 197 2.12 1.53 -10.13
N THR A 198 1.39 0.78 -10.97
CA THR A 198 0.20 1.26 -11.69
C THR A 198 -1.07 0.56 -11.23
N PHE A 199 -2.22 1.19 -11.44
CA PHE A 199 -3.51 0.55 -11.17
C PHE A 199 -3.67 -0.76 -11.95
N ASP A 200 -3.27 -0.80 -13.22
CA ASP A 200 -3.45 -2.00 -14.05
C ASP A 200 -2.57 -3.16 -13.55
N LYS A 201 -1.32 -2.91 -13.19
CA LYS A 201 -0.44 -3.93 -12.61
C LYS A 201 -0.98 -4.43 -11.26
N TYR A 202 -1.54 -3.55 -10.44
CA TYR A 202 -2.16 -3.92 -9.15
C TYR A 202 -3.46 -4.74 -9.36
N ASP A 203 -4.29 -4.36 -10.34
CA ASP A 203 -5.52 -5.06 -10.72
C ASP A 203 -5.24 -6.48 -11.22
N ASP A 204 -4.23 -6.63 -12.07
CA ASP A 204 -3.76 -7.93 -12.58
C ASP A 204 -3.34 -8.88 -11.45
N ILE A 205 -2.80 -8.35 -10.35
CA ILE A 205 -2.39 -9.14 -9.18
C ILE A 205 -3.60 -9.49 -8.31
N LEU A 206 -4.46 -8.52 -7.98
CA LEU A 206 -5.61 -8.77 -7.10
C LEU A 206 -6.71 -9.59 -7.78
N SER A 207 -6.94 -9.43 -9.07
CA SER A 207 -7.94 -10.21 -9.81
C SER A 207 -7.63 -11.71 -9.75
N LYS A 208 -6.35 -12.09 -9.80
CA LYS A 208 -5.88 -13.47 -9.62
C LYS A 208 -6.19 -14.00 -8.22
N LEU A 209 -5.94 -13.20 -7.17
CA LEU A 209 -6.30 -13.55 -5.80
C LEU A 209 -7.81 -13.87 -5.66
N VAL A 210 -8.67 -13.06 -6.30
CA VAL A 210 -10.12 -13.30 -6.29
C VAL A 210 -10.49 -14.56 -7.07
N SER A 211 -9.85 -14.83 -8.22
CA SER A 211 -10.13 -16.05 -9.00
C SER A 211 -9.73 -17.33 -8.30
N GLN A 212 -8.68 -17.30 -7.46
CA GLN A 212 -8.22 -18.45 -6.67
C GLN A 212 -9.08 -18.71 -5.43
N SER A 213 -9.90 -17.72 -5.02
CA SER A 213 -10.75 -17.78 -3.83
C SER A 213 -12.18 -18.25 -4.12
N LYS A 214 -12.50 -18.60 -5.36
CA LYS A 214 -13.78 -19.15 -5.80
C LYS A 214 -13.68 -20.67 -5.93
#